data_AF-A0A0A2MDI5-F1
#
_entry.id   AF-A0A0A2MDI5-F1
#
_cell.length_a   1.000
_cell.length_b   1.000
_cell.length_c   1.000
_cell.angle_alpha   90.00
_cell.angle_beta   90.00
_cell.angle_gamma   90.00
#
_symmetry.space_group_name_H-M   'P 1'
#
loop_
_entity.id
_entity.type
_entity.pdbx_description
1 polymer ?
#
loop_
_entity_poly.entity_id
_entity_poly.type
_entity_poly.pdbx_seq_one_letter_code
_entity_poly.pdbx_strand_id
1 'polypeptide(L)'
;MTKNNRKIRNLLAFYKSTIAVNLAVSLLCFLFGGFSEFVLMFISFGFVVSLSVKEVRKTNDYLFYYNNGWSKLQLWGYAGLINLTAGLSLLSVYLFFFNQ
;
A
#
# COMPACT_ATOMS: atom_id res chain seq x y z
N MET A 1 19.05 2.87 19.68
CA MET A 1 17.81 2.63 18.88
C MET A 1 17.36 1.20 19.14
N THR A 2 16.12 0.95 19.59
CA THR A 2 15.67 -0.41 19.95
C THR A 2 15.45 -1.27 18.71
N LYS A 3 15.61 -2.60 18.84
CA LYS A 3 15.43 -3.58 17.74
C LYS A 3 14.05 -3.46 17.06
N ASN A 4 13.01 -3.11 17.82
CA ASN A 4 11.65 -2.92 17.32
C ASN A 4 11.51 -1.71 16.40
N ASN A 5 12.18 -0.59 16.70
CA ASN A 5 12.12 0.61 15.87
C ASN A 5 12.67 0.36 14.46
N ARG A 6 13.69 -0.50 14.34
CA ARG A 6 14.25 -0.91 13.04
C ARG A 6 13.25 -1.74 12.23
N LYS A 7 12.53 -2.65 12.88
CA LYS A 7 11.53 -3.51 12.23
C LYS A 7 10.37 -2.71 11.65
N ILE A 8 9.81 -1.77 12.43
CA ILE A 8 8.72 -0.88 11.98
C ILE A 8 9.19 -0.01 10.81
N ARG A 9 10.41 0.53 10.89
CA ARG A 9 10.97 1.34 9.80
C ARG A 9 11.09 0.55 8.50
N ASN A 10 11.50 -0.72 8.57
CA ASN A 10 11.59 -1.58 7.39
C ASN A 10 10.21 -1.83 6.75
N LEU A 11 9.17 -2.07 7.58
CA LEU A 11 7.79 -2.20 7.10
C LEU A 11 7.31 -0.91 6.42
N LEU A 12 7.53 0.25 7.05
CA LEU A 12 7.13 1.54 6.49
C LEU A 12 7.89 1.86 5.20
N ALA A 13 9.18 1.53 5.11
CA ALA A 13 9.96 1.67 3.88
C ALA A 13 9.43 0.76 2.77
N PHE A 14 9.00 -0.45 3.12
CA PHE A 14 8.37 -1.36 2.17
C PHE A 14 7.04 -0.79 1.65
N TYR A 15 6.17 -0.30 2.52
CA TYR A 15 4.88 0.30 2.13
C TYR A 15 5.05 1.60 1.33
N LYS A 16 5.99 2.47 1.71
CA LYS A 16 6.29 3.71 0.96
C LYS A 16 6.73 3.45 -0.47
N SER A 17 7.36 2.31 -0.75
CA SER A 17 7.77 1.96 -2.11
C SER A 17 6.65 1.31 -2.92
N THR A 18 5.53 0.90 -2.31
CA THR A 18 4.34 0.43 -3.04
C THR A 18 3.35 1.56 -3.30
N ILE A 19 3.23 2.52 -2.37
CA ILE A 19 2.19 3.55 -2.44
C ILE A 19 2.26 4.45 -3.68
N ALA A 20 3.46 4.77 -4.18
CA ALA A 20 3.61 5.64 -5.35
C ALA A 20 2.98 5.03 -6.61
N VAL A 21 3.23 3.73 -6.86
CA VAL A 21 2.63 3.01 -7.98
C VAL A 21 1.13 2.82 -7.76
N ASN A 22 0.72 2.48 -6.53
CA ASN A 22 -0.69 2.32 -6.20
C ASN A 22 -1.48 3.61 -6.47
N LEU A 23 -0.99 4.76 -5.98
CA LEU A 23 -1.61 6.05 -6.22
C LEU A 23 -1.66 6.40 -7.70
N ALA A 24 -0.56 6.20 -8.44
CA ALA A 24 -0.53 6.50 -9.88
C ALA A 24 -1.60 5.72 -10.65
N VAL A 25 -1.75 4.42 -10.37
CA VAL A 25 -2.76 3.57 -11.01
C VAL A 25 -4.18 3.97 -10.58
N SER A 26 -4.38 4.20 -9.29
CA SER A 26 -5.71 4.51 -8.75
C SER A 26 -6.22 5.89 -9.15
N LEU A 27 -5.31 6.87 -9.28
CA LEU A 27 -5.63 8.21 -9.76
C LEU A 27 -6.17 8.22 -11.19
N LEU A 28 -5.80 7.24 -12.03
CA LEU A 28 -6.42 7.13 -13.36
C LEU A 28 -7.92 6.87 -13.24
N CYS A 29 -8.33 6.00 -12.31
CA CYS A 29 -9.74 5.70 -12.08
C CYS A 29 -10.49 6.87 -11.42
N PHE A 30 -9.79 7.71 -10.64
CA PHE A 30 -10.35 8.96 -10.14
C PHE A 30 -10.87 9.85 -11.27
N LEU A 31 -10.13 9.94 -12.38
CA LEU A 31 -10.48 10.82 -13.51
C LEU A 31 -11.75 10.38 -14.26
N PHE A 32 -12.11 9.09 -14.22
CA PHE A 32 -13.24 8.54 -14.98
C PHE A 32 -14.43 8.13 -14.11
N GLY A 33 -14.20 7.76 -12.85
CA GLY A 33 -15.25 7.27 -11.94
C GLY A 33 -15.53 8.19 -10.75
N GLY A 34 -14.54 8.99 -10.33
CA GLY A 34 -14.63 9.81 -9.13
C GLY A 34 -13.98 9.16 -7.90
N PHE A 35 -14.32 9.67 -6.70
CA PHE A 35 -13.61 9.34 -5.47
C PHE A 35 -13.85 7.90 -4.98
N SER A 36 -15.07 7.38 -5.13
CA SER A 36 -15.40 6.02 -4.68
C SER A 36 -14.60 4.97 -5.46
N GLU A 37 -14.51 5.13 -6.78
CA GLU A 37 -13.79 4.28 -7.72
C GLU A 37 -12.29 4.38 -7.50
N PHE A 38 -11.79 5.59 -7.20
CA PHE A 38 -10.41 5.78 -6.74
C PHE A 38 -10.10 4.95 -5.50
N VAL A 39 -10.93 5.02 -4.46
CA VAL A 39 -10.69 4.27 -3.21
C VAL A 39 -10.77 2.77 -3.43
N LEU A 40 -11.76 2.30 -4.20
CA LEU A 40 -11.89 0.88 -4.54
C LEU A 40 -10.64 0.38 -5.27
N MET A 41 -10.13 1.14 -6.25
CA MET A 41 -8.91 0.78 -6.97
C MET A 41 -7.67 0.87 -6.11
N PHE A 42 -7.59 1.87 -5.24
CA PHE A 42 -6.50 2.03 -4.28
C PHE A 42 -6.39 0.83 -3.34
N ILE A 43 -7.51 0.33 -2.82
CA ILE A 43 -7.52 -0.83 -1.92
C ILE A 43 -7.18 -2.12 -2.68
N SER A 44 -7.70 -2.27 -3.90
CA SER A 44 -7.67 -3.53 -4.65
C SER A 44 -6.57 -3.56 -5.72
N PHE A 45 -6.94 -3.27 -6.97
CA PHE A 45 -6.11 -3.49 -8.15
C PHE A 45 -4.84 -2.63 -8.15
N GLY A 46 -4.92 -1.37 -7.73
CA GLY A 46 -3.75 -0.50 -7.62
C GLY A 46 -2.70 -1.07 -6.65
N PHE A 47 -3.15 -1.70 -5.56
CA PHE A 47 -2.25 -2.38 -4.63
C PHE A 47 -1.61 -3.62 -5.27
N VAL A 48 -2.39 -4.47 -5.94
CA VAL A 48 -1.88 -5.66 -6.64
C VAL A 48 -0.85 -5.28 -7.72
N VAL A 49 -1.14 -4.24 -8.50
CA VAL A 49 -0.20 -3.71 -9.51
C VAL A 49 1.07 -3.20 -8.84
N SER A 50 0.96 -2.50 -7.71
CA SER A 50 2.13 -2.00 -6.98
C SER A 50 3.04 -3.14 -6.47
N LEU A 51 2.46 -4.25 -6.02
CA LEU A 51 3.22 -5.45 -5.63
C LEU A 51 3.86 -6.10 -6.85
N SER A 52 3.12 -6.21 -7.96
CA SER A 52 3.60 -6.82 -9.21
C SER A 52 4.78 -6.06 -9.80
N VAL A 53 4.69 -4.72 -9.86
CA VAL A 53 5.80 -3.86 -10.32
C VAL A 53 7.03 -4.03 -9.43
N LYS A 54 6.82 -4.17 -8.12
CA LYS A 54 7.90 -4.39 -7.17
C LYS A 54 8.55 -5.76 -7.31
N GLU A 55 7.76 -6.80 -7.60
CA GLU A 55 8.25 -8.14 -7.88
C GLU A 55 9.20 -8.15 -9.08
N VAL A 56 8.83 -7.45 -10.16
CA VAL A 56 9.62 -7.37 -11.40
C VAL A 56 10.89 -6.53 -11.22
N ARG A 57 10.80 -5.41 -10.51
CA ARG A 57 11.92 -4.44 -10.44
C ARG A 57 12.91 -4.66 -9.29
N LYS A 58 12.49 -5.35 -8.22
CA LYS A 58 13.18 -5.27 -6.92
C LYS A 58 13.27 -6.63 -6.22
N THR A 59 13.53 -7.69 -6.97
CA THR A 59 13.69 -9.04 -6.41
C THR A 59 14.78 -9.09 -5.32
N ASN A 60 15.87 -8.35 -5.50
CA ASN A 60 16.96 -8.24 -4.51
C ASN A 60 16.55 -7.49 -3.22
N ASP A 61 15.55 -6.61 -3.25
CA ASP A 61 15.08 -5.92 -2.04
C ASP A 61 14.46 -6.92 -1.05
N TYR A 62 13.82 -8.00 -1.55
CA TYR A 62 13.23 -9.03 -0.68
C TYR A 62 14.29 -9.78 0.13
N LEU A 63 15.50 -9.98 -0.40
CA LEU A 63 16.63 -10.56 0.36
C LEU A 63 17.02 -9.67 1.54
N PHE A 64 17.06 -8.35 1.36
CA PHE A 64 17.34 -7.41 2.44
C PHE A 64 16.31 -7.52 3.57
N TYR A 65 15.02 -7.58 3.24
CA TYR A 65 13.97 -7.71 4.25
C TYR A 65 13.97 -9.07 4.94
N TYR A 66 14.24 -10.14 4.18
CA TYR A 66 14.36 -11.49 4.72
C TYR A 66 15.51 -11.59 5.74
N ASN A 67 16.68 -11.04 5.41
CA ASN A 67 17.83 -10.95 6.32
C ASN A 67 17.54 -10.10 7.57
N ASN A 68 16.54 -9.21 7.52
CA ASN A 68 16.05 -8.44 8.66
C ASN A 68 14.90 -9.12 9.42
N GLY A 69 14.55 -10.36 9.07
CA GLY A 69 13.56 -11.18 9.76
C GLY A 69 12.11 -10.94 9.30
N TRP A 70 11.90 -10.44 8.08
CA TRP A 70 10.59 -10.27 7.48
C TRP A 70 10.43 -11.16 6.26
N SER A 71 9.44 -12.05 6.28
CA SER A 71 9.10 -12.82 5.09
C SER A 71 8.35 -11.97 4.06
N LYS A 72 8.41 -12.37 2.79
CA LYS A 72 7.69 -11.71 1.69
C LYS A 72 6.18 -11.60 1.98
N LEU A 73 5.56 -12.69 2.43
CA LEU A 73 4.14 -12.71 2.79
C LEU A 73 3.81 -11.78 3.96
N GLN A 74 4.68 -11.67 4.95
CA GLN A 74 4.49 -10.70 6.04
C GLN A 74 4.53 -9.26 5.49
N LEU A 75 5.51 -8.92 4.65
CA LEU A 75 5.60 -7.58 4.05
C LEU A 75 4.34 -7.25 3.24
N TRP A 76 3.86 -8.19 2.43
CA TRP A 76 2.64 -8.04 1.64
C TRP A 76 1.42 -7.88 2.53
N GLY A 77 1.27 -8.73 3.56
CA GLY A 77 0.18 -8.66 4.52
C GLY A 77 0.15 -7.33 5.28
N TYR A 78 1.28 -6.89 5.84
CA TYR A 78 1.34 -5.60 6.54
C TYR A 78 1.09 -4.42 5.61
N ALA A 79 1.66 -4.42 4.39
CA ALA A 79 1.40 -3.37 3.42
C ALA A 79 -0.08 -3.35 3.01
N GLY A 80 -0.70 -4.52 2.81
CA GLY A 80 -2.11 -4.65 2.49
C GLY A 80 -3.01 -4.16 3.62
N LEU A 81 -2.69 -4.49 4.87
CA LEU A 81 -3.42 -3.98 6.04
C LEU A 81 -3.34 -2.45 6.14
N ILE A 82 -2.16 -1.86 5.97
CA ILE A 82 -2.00 -0.39 5.97
C ILE A 82 -2.78 0.24 4.81
N ASN A 83 -2.75 -0.39 3.64
CA ASN A 83 -3.44 0.09 2.45
C ASN A 83 -4.98 0.04 2.62
N LEU A 84 -5.49 -1.06 3.19
CA LEU A 84 -6.90 -1.25 3.49
C LEU A 84 -7.38 -0.25 4.54
N THR A 85 -6.66 -0.08 5.65
CA THR A 85 -7.04 0.89 6.69
C THR A 85 -7.01 2.32 6.15
N ALA A 86 -6.00 2.67 5.35
CA ALA A 86 -5.93 3.97 4.68
C ALA A 86 -7.12 4.19 3.74
N GLY A 87 -7.42 3.24 2.85
CA GLY A 87 -8.55 3.34 1.94
C GLY A 87 -9.90 3.43 2.64
N LEU A 88 -10.15 2.61 3.67
CA LEU A 88 -11.38 2.67 4.45
C LEU A 88 -11.52 4.00 5.19
N SER A 89 -10.42 4.55 5.71
CA SER A 89 -10.43 5.87 6.35
C SER A 89 -10.73 7.00 5.35
N LEU A 90 -10.23 6.91 4.12
CA LEU A 90 -10.56 7.86 3.06
C LEU A 90 -12.05 7.78 2.69
N LEU A 91 -12.59 6.57 2.55
CA LEU A 91 -14.00 6.37 2.26
C LEU A 91 -14.90 6.88 3.39
N SER A 92 -14.56 6.62 4.66
CA SER A 92 -15.38 7.06 5.79
C SER A 92 -15.42 8.58 5.91
N VAL A 93 -14.28 9.26 5.68
CA VAL A 93 -14.21 10.72 5.64
C VAL A 93 -15.07 11.26 4.51
N TYR A 94 -14.98 10.68 3.31
CA TYR A 94 -15.82 11.08 2.18
C TYR A 94 -17.31 10.94 2.50
N LEU A 95 -17.74 9.77 2.99
CA LEU A 95 -19.14 9.55 3.36
C LEU A 95 -19.62 10.51 4.45
N PHE A 96 -18.77 10.87 5.41
CA PHE A 96 -19.13 11.85 6.45
C PHE A 96 -19.42 13.25 5.90
N PHE A 97 -18.73 13.68 4.85
CA PHE A 97 -18.91 15.01 4.24
C PHE A 97 -20.03 15.06 3.20
N PHE A 98 -20.26 13.98 2.45
CA PHE A 98 -21.20 13.98 1.33
C PHE A 98 -22.57 13.39 1.64
N ASN A 99 -22.74 12.76 2.82
CA ASN A 99 -24.00 12.15 3.26
C ASN A 99 -24.64 12.94 4.43
N GLN A 100 -24.25 14.21 4.59
CA GLN A 100 -24.97 15.24 5.36
C GLN A 100 -25.73 16.14 4.38
#